data_AF-A0A382PZZ5-F1
#
_entry.id   AF-A0A382PZZ5-F1
#
_cell.length_a   1.000
_cell.length_b   1.000
_cell.length_c   1.000
_cell.angle_alpha   90.00
_cell.angle_beta   90.00
_cell.angle_gamma   90.00
#
_symmetry.space_group_name_H-M   'P 1'
#
loop_
_entity.id
_entity.type
_entity.pdbx_description
1 polymer ?
#
loop_
_entity_poly.entity_id
_entity_poly.type
_entity_poly.pdbx_seq_one_letter_code
_entity_poly.pdbx_strand_id
1 'polypeptide(L)'
;VYGVAELNREAKGLLENQLGTVWVVGQVTGLRQQASGHIYFSIKDEDGQLSCALFRGVDSEKHSLLRDGIQVVLQGKVTVFEPRGQYQLIVRKVELQGQGELQVKFEKLKHKLKAEGLFEPGRKQSLPGFPARLGLVTSPTGAAIRDVLHVVQRRNPSLQIVLGACRVQGESAAGEMARAIQQLNLWSAEQGEGEALDLILLTRGGGSLEDLWAFNEEVLARAVHQS
;
A
#
# COMPACT_ATOMS: atom_id res chain seq x y z
N VAL A 1 -33.59 39.96 -7.62
CA VAL A 1 -33.63 39.42 -6.24
C VAL A 1 -33.93 37.95 -6.37
N TYR A 2 -33.04 37.08 -5.86
CA TYR A 2 -33.20 35.63 -5.96
C TYR A 2 -34.03 35.09 -4.81
N GLY A 3 -34.87 34.07 -5.08
CA GLY A 3 -35.42 33.22 -4.02
C GLY A 3 -34.34 32.32 -3.42
N VAL A 4 -34.51 31.87 -2.16
CA VAL A 4 -33.51 31.02 -1.49
C VAL A 4 -33.19 29.75 -2.28
N ALA A 5 -34.23 29.06 -2.79
CA ALA A 5 -34.06 27.85 -3.59
C ALA A 5 -33.47 28.12 -4.99
N GLU A 6 -33.71 29.32 -5.53
CA GLU A 6 -33.17 29.76 -6.82
C GLU A 6 -31.66 30.03 -6.69
N LEU A 7 -31.26 30.78 -5.65
CA LEU A 7 -29.87 31.07 -5.35
C LEU A 7 -29.06 29.80 -5.10
N ASN A 8 -29.60 28.84 -4.33
CA ASN A 8 -28.91 27.56 -4.07
C ASN A 8 -28.69 26.75 -5.36
N ARG A 9 -29.65 26.79 -6.28
CA ARG A 9 -29.56 26.07 -7.56
C ARG A 9 -28.53 26.71 -8.49
N GLU A 10 -28.49 28.04 -8.53
CA GLU A 10 -27.50 28.77 -9.30
C GLU A 10 -26.08 28.58 -8.74
N ALA A 11 -25.91 28.68 -7.42
CA ALA A 11 -24.64 28.41 -6.75
C ALA A 11 -24.14 26.99 -7.01
N LYS A 12 -25.03 25.99 -6.97
CA LYS A 12 -24.71 24.61 -7.35
C LYS A 12 -24.19 24.53 -8.79
N GLY A 13 -24.91 25.13 -9.74
CA GLY A 13 -24.52 25.12 -11.15
C GLY A 13 -23.14 25.74 -11.38
N LEU A 14 -22.85 26.88 -10.75
CA LEU A 14 -21.55 27.54 -10.84
C LEU A 14 -20.43 26.67 -10.27
N LEU A 15 -20.61 26.12 -9.06
CA LEU A 15 -19.60 25.28 -8.41
C LEU A 15 -19.33 24.00 -9.20
N GLU A 16 -20.38 23.32 -9.65
CA GLU A 16 -20.25 22.08 -10.40
C GLU A 16 -19.56 22.29 -11.75
N ASN A 17 -19.83 23.41 -12.44
CA ASN A 17 -19.25 23.72 -13.74
C ASN A 17 -17.80 24.20 -13.65
N GLN A 18 -17.44 24.95 -12.61
CA GLN A 18 -16.09 25.51 -12.48
C GLN A 18 -15.08 24.55 -11.85
N LEU A 19 -15.48 23.79 -10.82
CA LEU A 19 -14.56 22.91 -10.09
C LEU A 19 -14.52 21.49 -10.65
N GLY A 20 -15.64 21.00 -11.21
CA GLY A 20 -15.73 19.65 -11.74
C GLY A 20 -15.38 18.57 -10.71
N THR A 21 -14.52 17.64 -11.10
CA THR A 21 -13.98 16.59 -10.23
C THR A 21 -12.67 17.04 -9.60
N VAL A 22 -12.57 16.99 -8.28
CA VAL A 22 -11.41 17.44 -7.51
C VAL A 22 -10.84 16.33 -6.64
N TRP A 23 -9.61 16.56 -6.18
CA TRP A 23 -8.97 15.79 -5.11
C TRP A 23 -8.80 16.68 -3.88
N VAL A 24 -9.19 16.20 -2.72
CA VAL A 24 -9.12 16.95 -1.45
C VAL A 24 -8.51 16.08 -0.36
N VAL A 25 -7.63 16.66 0.43
CA VAL A 25 -6.94 15.99 1.54
C VAL A 25 -7.47 16.53 2.86
N GLY A 26 -7.61 15.67 3.86
CA GLY A 26 -7.93 16.11 5.21
C GLY A 26 -8.28 14.98 6.16
N GLN A 27 -8.36 15.33 7.44
CA GLN A 27 -8.61 14.38 8.51
C GLN A 27 -10.11 14.12 8.65
N VAL A 28 -10.53 12.85 8.62
CA VAL A 28 -11.92 12.45 8.81
C VAL A 28 -12.39 12.82 10.21
N THR A 29 -13.58 13.42 10.29
CA THR A 29 -14.25 13.76 11.54
C THR A 29 -15.77 13.59 11.40
N GLY A 30 -16.42 13.16 12.48
CA GLY A 30 -17.88 13.07 12.54
C GLY A 30 -18.48 12.03 11.59
N LEU A 31 -17.80 10.91 11.38
CA LEU A 31 -18.25 9.83 10.50
C LEU A 31 -19.53 9.18 11.01
N ARG A 32 -20.54 9.11 10.14
CA ARG A 32 -21.86 8.53 10.41
C ARG A 32 -22.27 7.62 9.25
N GLN A 33 -22.47 6.34 9.56
CA GLN A 33 -23.01 5.37 8.63
C GLN A 33 -24.52 5.23 8.86
N GLN A 34 -25.31 5.43 7.80
CA GLN A 34 -26.76 5.22 7.84
C GLN A 34 -27.12 3.76 7.51
N ALA A 35 -28.30 3.33 7.95
CA ALA A 35 -28.85 2.00 7.63
C ALA A 35 -29.02 1.76 6.12
N SER A 36 -29.13 2.82 5.33
CA SER A 36 -29.15 2.78 3.85
C SER A 36 -27.81 2.39 3.23
N GLY A 37 -26.72 2.36 4.00
CA GLY A 37 -25.35 2.15 3.52
C GLY A 37 -24.67 3.42 2.99
N HIS A 38 -25.29 4.59 3.12
CA HIS A 38 -24.63 5.88 2.87
C HIS A 38 -23.78 6.29 4.07
N ILE A 39 -22.61 6.86 3.79
CA ILE A 39 -21.67 7.36 4.80
C ILE A 39 -21.55 8.86 4.65
N TYR A 40 -21.74 9.58 5.74
CA TYR A 40 -21.57 11.03 5.81
C TYR A 40 -20.50 11.34 6.84
N PHE A 41 -19.58 12.24 6.49
CA PHE A 41 -18.49 12.64 7.35
C PHE A 41 -18.02 14.03 6.93
N SER A 42 -17.07 14.62 7.66
CA SER A 42 -16.32 15.77 7.17
C SER A 42 -14.84 15.44 7.13
N ILE A 43 -14.10 16.17 6.30
CA ILE A 43 -12.64 16.25 6.40
C ILE A 43 -12.26 17.65 6.88
N LYS A 44 -11.18 17.75 7.64
CA LYS A 44 -10.64 19.03 8.13
C LYS A 44 -9.13 19.12 7.98
N ASP A 45 -8.63 20.34 7.87
CA ASP A 45 -7.22 20.71 8.02
C ASP A 45 -7.09 21.79 9.11
N GLU A 46 -6.00 22.58 9.10
CA GLU A 46 -5.78 23.65 10.08
C GLU A 46 -6.74 24.83 9.91
N ASP A 47 -7.17 25.10 8.68
CA ASP A 47 -7.85 26.33 8.29
C ASP A 47 -9.32 26.12 7.85
N GLY A 48 -9.75 24.87 7.67
CA GLY A 48 -11.04 24.58 7.06
C GLY A 48 -11.62 23.20 7.35
N GLN A 49 -12.90 23.08 7.03
CA GLN A 49 -13.66 21.83 7.09
C GLN A 49 -14.57 21.70 5.86
N LEU A 50 -14.67 20.48 5.32
CA LEU A 50 -15.51 20.13 4.18
C LEU A 50 -16.41 18.93 4.49
N SER A 51 -17.72 19.13 4.34
CA SER A 51 -18.69 18.03 4.42
C SER A 51 -18.59 17.10 3.22
N CYS A 52 -18.68 15.79 3.48
CA CYS A 52 -18.51 14.73 2.51
C CYS A 52 -19.68 13.74 2.57
N ALA A 53 -20.17 13.32 1.40
CA ALA A 53 -21.19 12.29 1.26
C ALA A 53 -20.68 11.17 0.35
N LEU A 54 -20.75 9.94 0.84
CA LEU A 54 -20.35 8.73 0.13
C LEU A 54 -21.58 7.83 -0.04
N PHE A 55 -22.06 7.72 -1.27
CA PHE A 55 -23.25 6.94 -1.59
C PHE A 55 -22.96 5.45 -1.71
N ARG A 56 -23.99 4.63 -1.50
CA ARG A 56 -23.91 3.17 -1.51
C ARG A 56 -23.53 2.72 -2.93
N GLY A 57 -22.55 1.83 -3.05
CA GLY A 57 -22.12 1.23 -4.32
C GLY A 57 -20.85 1.85 -4.93
N VAL A 58 -20.29 2.89 -4.32
CA VAL A 58 -18.92 3.32 -4.59
C VAL A 58 -17.96 2.41 -3.82
N ASP A 59 -16.97 1.81 -4.49
CA ASP A 59 -15.79 1.09 -3.97
C ASP A 59 -15.87 0.53 -2.52
N SER A 60 -16.68 -0.52 -2.33
CA SER A 60 -17.05 -1.04 -1.00
C SER A 60 -15.89 -1.59 -0.15
N GLU A 61 -14.77 -1.98 -0.77
CA GLU A 61 -13.63 -2.54 -0.04
C GLU A 61 -12.93 -1.49 0.85
N LYS A 62 -12.90 -0.23 0.42
CA LYS A 62 -12.22 0.85 1.17
C LYS A 62 -13.11 1.54 2.19
N HIS A 63 -14.41 1.24 2.23
CA HIS A 63 -15.34 1.76 3.24
C HIS A 63 -14.95 1.35 4.66
N SER A 64 -14.42 0.14 4.82
CA SER A 64 -13.97 -0.42 6.09
C SER A 64 -12.76 0.33 6.68
N LEU A 65 -12.06 1.10 5.85
CA LEU A 65 -10.87 1.86 6.22
C LEU A 65 -11.21 3.25 6.78
N LEU A 66 -12.41 3.79 6.51
CA LEU A 66 -12.82 5.11 6.99
C LEU A 66 -13.17 5.08 8.49
N ARG A 67 -12.51 5.92 9.28
CA ARG A 67 -12.72 6.10 10.73
C ARG A 67 -12.36 7.53 11.10
N ASP A 68 -12.97 8.07 12.15
CA ASP A 68 -12.60 9.38 12.67
C ASP A 68 -11.12 9.42 13.07
N GLY A 69 -10.48 10.56 12.80
CA GLY A 69 -9.07 10.80 13.12
C GLY A 69 -8.07 10.35 12.06
N ILE A 70 -8.48 9.57 11.05
CA ILE A 70 -7.57 9.18 9.98
C ILE A 70 -7.45 10.29 8.94
N GLN A 71 -6.28 10.39 8.32
CA GLN A 71 -6.08 11.27 7.19
C GLN A 71 -6.44 10.55 5.88
N VAL A 72 -7.13 11.26 4.98
CA VAL A 72 -7.58 10.72 3.69
C VAL A 72 -7.31 11.66 2.54
N VAL A 73 -7.23 11.08 1.35
CA VAL A 73 -7.27 11.75 0.05
C VAL A 73 -8.56 11.29 -0.64
N LEU A 74 -9.46 12.24 -0.91
CA LEU A 74 -10.77 11.99 -1.50
C LEU A 74 -10.81 12.53 -2.93
N GLN A 75 -11.28 11.71 -3.86
CA GLN A 75 -11.69 12.18 -5.19
C GLN A 75 -13.20 12.32 -5.21
N GLY A 76 -13.73 13.44 -5.71
CA GLY A 76 -15.17 13.64 -5.77
C GLY A 76 -15.61 14.84 -6.59
N LYS A 77 -16.93 14.99 -6.72
CA LYS A 77 -17.54 16.17 -7.34
C LYS A 77 -18.00 17.12 -6.25
N VAL A 78 -17.60 18.37 -6.38
CA VAL A 78 -18.06 19.46 -5.52
C VAL A 78 -19.50 19.83 -5.88
N THR A 79 -20.37 19.99 -4.88
CA THR A 79 -21.78 20.37 -5.10
C THR A 79 -22.34 21.14 -3.91
N VAL A 80 -23.58 21.62 -4.03
CA VAL A 80 -24.37 22.22 -2.95
C VAL A 80 -25.53 21.30 -2.62
N PHE A 81 -25.69 20.96 -1.34
CA PHE A 81 -26.90 20.34 -0.83
C PHE A 81 -28.03 21.37 -0.80
N GLU A 82 -28.75 21.48 -1.92
CA GLU A 82 -29.76 22.51 -2.18
C GLU A 82 -30.76 22.74 -1.03
N PRO A 83 -31.30 21.72 -0.33
CA PRO A 83 -32.25 21.94 0.77
C PRO A 83 -31.67 22.75 1.94
N ARG A 84 -30.35 22.73 2.13
CA ARG A 84 -29.66 23.47 3.21
C ARG A 84 -28.69 24.54 2.72
N GLY A 85 -28.48 24.67 1.41
CA GLY A 85 -27.47 25.56 0.84
C GLY A 85 -26.05 25.23 1.30
N GLN A 86 -25.77 23.98 1.67
CA GLN A 86 -24.48 23.58 2.24
C GLN A 86 -23.53 23.04 1.18
N TYR A 87 -22.31 23.57 1.15
CA TYR A 87 -21.22 23.08 0.32
C TYR A 87 -20.78 21.67 0.76
N GLN A 88 -20.62 20.75 -0.19
CA GLN A 88 -20.19 19.38 0.09
C GLN A 88 -19.45 18.73 -1.07
N LEU A 89 -18.71 17.66 -0.76
CA LEU A 89 -18.06 16.78 -1.72
C LEU A 89 -18.85 15.46 -1.84
N ILE A 90 -19.30 15.12 -3.05
CA ILE A 90 -19.79 13.78 -3.36
C ILE A 90 -18.60 12.89 -3.69
N VAL A 91 -18.24 12.03 -2.74
CA VAL A 91 -17.03 11.21 -2.81
C VAL A 91 -17.24 10.07 -3.80
N ARG A 92 -16.25 9.89 -4.68
CA ARG A 92 -16.17 8.83 -5.70
C ARG A 92 -15.00 7.89 -5.47
N LYS A 93 -13.94 8.33 -4.80
CA LYS A 93 -12.80 7.51 -4.42
C LYS A 93 -12.24 7.95 -3.08
N VAL A 94 -11.80 6.99 -2.28
CA VAL A 94 -11.17 7.21 -0.98
C VAL A 94 -9.79 6.54 -0.99
N GLU A 95 -8.77 7.28 -0.57
CA GLU A 95 -7.42 6.79 -0.32
C GLU A 95 -6.97 7.27 1.06
N LEU A 96 -6.14 6.50 1.76
CA LEU A 96 -5.59 6.93 3.05
C LEU A 96 -4.37 7.85 2.79
N GLN A 97 -4.29 8.99 3.48
CA GLN A 97 -3.11 9.86 3.37
C GLN A 97 -1.92 9.12 4.00
N GLY A 98 -0.85 8.99 3.21
CA GLY A 98 0.24 8.03 3.43
C GLY A 98 0.50 7.23 2.16
N GLN A 99 -0.56 6.76 1.48
CA GLN A 99 -0.42 6.05 0.21
C GLN A 99 0.04 6.96 -0.93
N GLY A 100 -0.41 8.22 -1.00
CA GLY A 100 -0.05 9.13 -2.10
C GLY A 100 1.44 9.50 -2.14
N GLU A 101 2.03 9.87 -0.99
CA GLU A 101 3.46 10.18 -0.93
C GLU A 101 4.34 8.96 -1.12
N LEU A 102 3.97 7.83 -0.51
CA LEU A 102 4.64 6.55 -0.73
C LEU A 102 4.52 6.12 -2.19
N GLN A 103 3.37 6.30 -2.84
CA GLN A 103 3.19 6.01 -4.26
C GLN A 103 4.08 6.89 -5.14
N VAL A 104 4.18 8.20 -4.84
CA VAL A 104 5.07 9.11 -5.57
C VAL A 104 6.53 8.72 -5.37
N LYS A 105 6.95 8.40 -4.13
CA LYS A 105 8.30 7.88 -3.84
C LYS A 105 8.57 6.57 -4.59
N PHE A 106 7.59 5.67 -4.62
CA PHE A 106 7.68 4.37 -5.28
C PHE A 106 7.84 4.53 -6.79
N GLU A 107 6.99 5.32 -7.44
CA GLU A 107 7.08 5.54 -8.89
C GLU A 107 8.39 6.25 -9.28
N LYS A 108 8.86 7.23 -8.48
CA LYS A 108 10.17 7.86 -8.68
C LYS A 108 11.31 6.86 -8.60
N LEU A 109 11.33 6.03 -7.54
CA LEU A 109 12.37 5.03 -7.35
C LEU A 109 12.32 3.94 -8.43
N LYS A 110 11.14 3.44 -8.77
CA LYS A 110 10.92 2.48 -9.85
C LYS A 110 11.41 3.01 -11.19
N HIS A 111 11.14 4.29 -11.52
CA HIS A 111 11.67 4.91 -12.74
C HIS A 111 13.20 4.98 -12.71
N LYS A 112 13.79 5.42 -11.59
CA LYS A 112 15.25 5.48 -11.41
C LYS A 112 15.88 4.10 -11.64
N LEU A 113 15.43 3.07 -10.92
CA LEU A 113 16.00 1.72 -11.00
C LEU A 113 15.76 1.06 -12.36
N LYS A 114 14.62 1.36 -13.02
CA LYS A 114 14.37 0.93 -14.39
C LYS A 114 15.35 1.57 -15.38
N ALA A 115 15.60 2.87 -15.25
CA ALA A 115 16.56 3.58 -16.10
C ALA A 115 18.00 3.07 -15.91
N GLU A 116 18.34 2.60 -14.71
CA GLU A 116 19.61 1.92 -14.41
C GLU A 116 19.66 0.46 -14.90
N GLY A 117 18.57 -0.08 -15.46
CA GLY A 117 18.52 -1.43 -16.02
C GLY A 117 18.37 -2.56 -14.98
N LEU A 118 17.97 -2.26 -13.74
CA LEU A 118 17.84 -3.29 -12.70
C LEU A 118 16.77 -4.35 -13.04
N PHE A 119 15.80 -4.00 -13.89
CA PHE A 119 14.67 -4.85 -14.25
C PHE A 119 14.75 -5.42 -15.67
N GLU A 120 15.91 -5.35 -16.31
CA GLU A 120 16.10 -5.85 -17.68
C GLU A 120 15.71 -7.33 -17.79
N PRO A 121 14.85 -7.72 -18.77
CA PRO A 121 14.37 -9.09 -18.90
C PRO A 121 15.50 -10.12 -18.99
N GLY A 122 16.61 -9.78 -19.64
CA GLY A 122 17.77 -10.66 -19.81
C GLY A 122 18.52 -11.00 -18.52
N ARG A 123 18.25 -10.29 -17.41
CA ARG A 123 18.82 -10.59 -16.08
C ARG A 123 17.91 -11.47 -15.23
N LYS A 124 16.67 -11.72 -15.66
CA LYS A 124 15.73 -12.54 -14.87
C LYS A 124 16.12 -14.01 -14.96
N GLN A 125 16.27 -14.63 -13.80
CA GLN A 125 16.50 -16.07 -13.68
C GLN A 125 15.17 -16.83 -13.68
N SER A 126 15.12 -18.00 -14.32
CA SER A 126 13.96 -18.90 -14.25
C SER A 126 13.90 -19.57 -12.88
N LEU A 127 12.71 -19.64 -12.29
CA LEU A 127 12.53 -20.34 -11.03
C LEU A 127 12.71 -21.86 -11.22
N PRO A 128 13.42 -22.55 -10.30
CA PRO A 128 13.59 -23.99 -10.36
C PRO A 128 12.26 -24.70 -10.11
N GLY A 129 12.01 -25.79 -10.86
CA GLY A 129 10.77 -26.58 -10.68
C GLY A 129 10.74 -27.38 -9.38
N PHE A 130 11.90 -27.91 -8.95
CA PHE A 130 12.03 -28.75 -7.75
C PHE A 130 13.25 -28.31 -6.93
N PRO A 131 13.10 -27.27 -6.09
CA PRO A 131 14.20 -26.83 -5.23
C PRO A 131 14.46 -27.84 -4.12
N ALA A 132 15.75 -28.05 -3.83
CA ALA A 132 16.27 -28.84 -2.72
C ALA A 132 16.66 -27.96 -1.52
N ARG A 133 17.14 -26.73 -1.76
CA ARG A 133 17.54 -25.76 -0.74
C ARG A 133 16.91 -24.38 -0.96
N LEU A 134 16.30 -23.88 0.11
CA LEU A 134 15.63 -22.59 0.17
C LEU A 134 16.33 -21.66 1.17
N GLY A 135 16.81 -20.52 0.72
CA GLY A 135 17.12 -19.41 1.62
C GLY A 135 15.82 -18.74 2.07
N LEU A 136 15.56 -18.62 3.37
CA LEU A 136 14.36 -17.97 3.89
C LEU A 136 14.75 -16.68 4.61
N VAL A 137 14.36 -15.53 4.07
CA VAL A 137 14.57 -14.22 4.72
C VAL A 137 13.25 -13.77 5.34
N THR A 138 13.20 -13.80 6.67
CA THR A 138 11.99 -13.42 7.43
C THR A 138 12.30 -13.16 8.91
N SER A 139 11.30 -12.71 9.67
CA SER A 139 11.41 -12.57 11.12
C SER A 139 11.31 -13.94 11.81
N PRO A 140 12.23 -14.27 12.73
CA PRO A 140 12.24 -15.55 13.44
C PRO A 140 11.05 -15.74 14.39
N THR A 141 10.39 -14.65 14.80
CA THR A 141 9.24 -14.67 15.72
C THR A 141 7.89 -14.49 15.03
N GLY A 142 7.89 -14.13 13.74
CA GLY A 142 6.69 -13.81 12.97
C GLY A 142 5.79 -15.01 12.67
N ALA A 143 4.56 -14.76 12.22
CA ALA A 143 3.67 -15.82 11.74
C ALA A 143 4.15 -16.43 10.41
N ALA A 144 4.75 -15.62 9.54
CA ALA A 144 5.17 -16.05 8.20
C ALA A 144 6.17 -17.22 8.21
N ILE A 145 7.12 -17.25 9.16
CA ILE A 145 8.04 -18.40 9.27
C ILE A 145 7.27 -19.68 9.59
N ARG A 146 6.24 -19.62 10.45
CA ARG A 146 5.42 -20.79 10.79
C ARG A 146 4.59 -21.24 9.59
N ASP A 147 4.04 -20.30 8.83
CA ASP A 147 3.27 -20.60 7.62
C ASP A 147 4.14 -21.29 6.56
N VAL A 148 5.35 -20.78 6.31
CA VAL A 148 6.31 -21.40 5.39
C VAL A 148 6.66 -22.80 5.85
N LEU A 149 7.08 -22.98 7.11
CA LEU A 149 7.46 -24.28 7.65
C LEU A 149 6.30 -25.29 7.58
N HIS A 150 5.08 -24.87 7.89
CA HIS A 150 3.90 -25.72 7.81
C HIS A 150 3.61 -26.18 6.36
N VAL A 151 3.71 -25.28 5.39
CA VAL A 151 3.51 -25.61 3.97
C VAL A 151 4.60 -26.55 3.46
N VAL A 152 5.87 -26.28 3.80
CA VAL A 152 7.02 -27.10 3.39
C VAL A 152 6.90 -28.50 3.97
N GLN A 153 6.64 -28.64 5.27
CA GLN A 153 6.49 -29.95 5.92
C GLN A 153 5.37 -30.79 5.28
N ARG A 154 4.30 -30.15 4.80
CA ARG A 154 3.16 -30.83 4.17
C ARG A 154 3.40 -31.18 2.70
N ARG A 155 4.09 -30.33 1.94
CA ARG A 155 4.19 -30.44 0.46
C ARG A 155 5.55 -30.93 -0.04
N ASN A 156 6.63 -30.58 0.62
CA ASN A 156 8.00 -30.99 0.26
C ASN A 156 8.88 -31.06 1.52
N PRO A 157 8.70 -32.09 2.37
CA PRO A 157 9.43 -32.22 3.64
C PRO A 157 10.95 -32.42 3.46
N SER A 158 11.42 -32.76 2.26
CA SER A 158 12.85 -32.85 1.93
C SER A 158 13.51 -31.51 1.62
N LEU A 159 12.75 -30.42 1.45
CA LEU A 159 13.30 -29.09 1.22
C LEU A 159 14.07 -28.59 2.45
N GLN A 160 15.35 -28.34 2.28
CA GLN A 160 16.19 -27.76 3.31
C GLN A 160 16.02 -26.23 3.34
N ILE A 161 15.97 -25.65 4.55
CA ILE A 161 15.78 -24.20 4.74
C ILE A 161 16.99 -23.61 5.46
N VAL A 162 17.56 -22.57 4.88
CA VAL A 162 18.62 -21.75 5.48
C VAL A 162 18.03 -20.40 5.86
N LEU A 163 17.93 -20.11 7.16
CA LEU A 163 17.26 -18.92 7.66
C LEU A 163 18.19 -17.69 7.67
N GLY A 164 17.87 -16.68 6.87
CA GLY A 164 18.38 -15.32 6.98
C GLY A 164 17.48 -14.49 7.90
N ALA A 165 17.68 -14.61 9.22
CA ALA A 165 16.83 -13.93 10.21
C ALA A 165 17.02 -12.41 10.19
N CYS A 166 15.93 -11.66 10.06
CA CYS A 166 15.95 -10.19 10.06
C CYS A 166 14.60 -9.60 10.48
N ARG A 167 14.55 -8.31 10.81
CA ARG A 167 13.29 -7.58 10.87
C ARG A 167 12.72 -7.36 9.47
N VAL A 168 11.41 -7.51 9.35
CA VAL A 168 10.65 -7.34 8.10
C VAL A 168 9.66 -6.17 8.15
N GLN A 169 9.78 -5.33 9.18
CA GLN A 169 8.99 -4.12 9.37
C GLN A 169 9.75 -3.13 10.28
N GLY A 170 9.42 -1.85 10.15
CA GLY A 170 10.11 -0.77 10.85
C GLY A 170 11.28 -0.19 10.06
N GLU A 171 11.82 0.92 10.56
CA GLU A 171 12.80 1.76 9.86
C GLU A 171 14.10 1.03 9.47
N SER A 172 14.56 0.08 10.29
CA SER A 172 15.79 -0.69 10.02
C SER A 172 15.59 -1.91 9.10
N ALA A 173 14.34 -2.29 8.79
CA ALA A 173 14.04 -3.56 8.15
C ALA A 173 14.65 -3.71 6.76
N ALA A 174 14.60 -2.66 5.93
CA ALA A 174 15.15 -2.71 4.57
C ALA A 174 16.64 -3.08 4.55
N GLY A 175 17.43 -2.45 5.44
CA GLY A 175 18.86 -2.71 5.57
C GLY A 175 19.15 -4.09 6.15
N GLU A 176 18.35 -4.56 7.11
CA GLU A 176 18.49 -5.90 7.68
C GLU A 176 18.15 -7.00 6.66
N MET A 177 17.06 -6.84 5.90
CA MET A 177 16.69 -7.77 4.82
C MET A 177 17.77 -7.81 3.73
N ALA A 178 18.32 -6.66 3.32
CA ALA A 178 19.40 -6.60 2.34
C ALA A 178 20.66 -7.35 2.81
N ARG A 179 21.05 -7.17 4.08
CA ARG A 179 22.18 -7.89 4.68
C ARG A 179 21.91 -9.39 4.76
N ALA A 180 20.70 -9.81 5.11
CA ALA A 180 20.33 -11.22 5.17
C ALA A 180 20.43 -11.89 3.78
N ILE A 181 19.98 -11.22 2.72
CA ILE A 181 20.16 -11.70 1.33
C ILE A 181 21.64 -11.82 0.99
N GLN A 182 22.45 -10.79 1.29
CA GLN A 182 23.89 -10.83 1.02
C GLN A 182 24.59 -11.97 1.76
N GLN A 183 24.23 -12.23 3.02
CA GLN A 183 24.77 -13.36 3.78
C GLN A 183 24.37 -14.71 3.17
N LEU A 184 23.13 -14.86 2.71
CA LEU A 184 22.68 -16.07 2.02
C LEU A 184 23.41 -16.27 0.69
N ASN A 185 23.64 -15.21 -0.10
CA ASN A 185 24.42 -15.28 -1.33
C ASN A 185 25.86 -15.74 -1.06
N LEU A 186 26.53 -15.16 -0.04
CA LEU A 186 27.88 -15.55 0.36
C LEU A 186 27.92 -17.01 0.83
N TRP A 187 27.00 -17.39 1.72
CA TRP A 187 26.89 -18.76 2.19
C TRP A 187 26.70 -19.75 1.03
N SER A 188 25.84 -19.42 0.07
CA SER A 188 25.56 -20.24 -1.12
C SER A 188 26.80 -20.42 -2.00
N ALA A 189 27.60 -19.35 -2.18
CA ALA A 189 28.82 -19.39 -2.97
C ALA A 189 29.95 -20.21 -2.33
N GLU A 190 29.93 -20.37 -1.00
CA GLU A 190 30.86 -21.21 -0.25
C GLU A 190 30.47 -22.70 -0.26
N GLN A 191 29.26 -23.05 -0.69
CA GLN A 191 28.81 -24.43 -0.76
C GLN A 191 29.41 -25.17 -1.96
N GLY A 192 29.60 -26.48 -1.81
CA GLY A 192 30.05 -27.35 -2.90
C GLY A 192 29.03 -27.48 -4.03
N GLU A 193 29.44 -28.11 -5.15
CA GLU A 193 28.52 -28.42 -6.25
C GLU A 193 27.30 -29.21 -5.75
N GLY A 194 26.10 -28.73 -6.09
CA GLY A 194 24.85 -29.33 -5.63
C GLY A 194 24.48 -29.01 -4.18
N GLU A 195 25.23 -28.16 -3.48
CA GLU A 195 24.95 -27.71 -2.11
C GLU A 195 24.49 -26.26 -1.97
N ALA A 196 24.59 -25.48 -3.05
CA ALA A 196 24.13 -24.09 -3.12
C ALA A 196 22.60 -23.95 -2.92
N LEU A 197 22.16 -22.73 -2.63
CA LEU A 197 20.74 -22.37 -2.59
C LEU A 197 20.14 -22.39 -4.00
N ASP A 198 18.96 -22.99 -4.15
CA ASP A 198 18.23 -22.98 -5.42
C ASP A 198 17.38 -21.72 -5.58
N LEU A 199 16.91 -21.16 -4.46
CA LEU A 199 16.20 -19.88 -4.43
C LEU A 199 16.24 -19.25 -3.05
N ILE A 200 15.95 -17.95 -3.01
CA ILE A 200 15.71 -17.19 -1.78
C ILE A 200 14.24 -16.75 -1.75
N LEU A 201 13.52 -17.10 -0.68
CA LEU A 201 12.20 -16.59 -0.35
C LEU A 201 12.33 -15.48 0.68
N LEU A 202 12.10 -14.25 0.25
CA LEU A 202 11.91 -13.11 1.14
C LEU A 202 10.42 -12.97 1.46
N THR A 203 10.04 -13.05 2.73
CA THR A 203 8.62 -13.04 3.12
C THR A 203 8.34 -12.42 4.48
N ARG A 204 7.11 -11.97 4.65
CA ARG A 204 6.52 -11.50 5.91
C ARG A 204 5.04 -11.85 5.96
N GLY A 205 4.42 -11.62 7.12
CA GLY A 205 2.97 -11.73 7.27
C GLY A 205 2.24 -10.54 6.62
N GLY A 206 0.93 -10.47 6.84
CA GLY A 206 0.12 -9.31 6.44
C GLY A 206 0.53 -8.01 7.17
N GLY A 207 -0.07 -6.88 6.79
CA GLY A 207 0.06 -5.60 7.48
C GLY A 207 -0.23 -4.41 6.58
N SER A 208 -0.01 -3.21 7.09
CA SER A 208 -0.30 -1.96 6.38
C SER A 208 0.69 -1.72 5.23
N LEU A 209 0.37 -0.79 4.31
CA LEU A 209 1.30 -0.40 3.23
C LEU A 209 2.56 0.25 3.80
N GLU A 210 2.41 0.96 4.91
CA GLU A 210 3.49 1.57 5.68
C GLU A 210 4.42 0.49 6.23
N ASP A 211 3.87 -0.61 6.75
CA ASP A 211 4.68 -1.75 7.20
C ASP A 211 5.37 -2.46 6.02
N LEU A 212 4.74 -2.51 4.85
CA LEU A 212 5.28 -3.12 3.62
C LEU A 212 6.33 -2.25 2.93
N TRP A 213 6.41 -0.96 3.28
CA TRP A 213 7.28 -0.01 2.59
C TRP A 213 8.76 -0.41 2.59
N ALA A 214 9.22 -1.08 3.66
CA ALA A 214 10.59 -1.58 3.74
C ALA A 214 11.00 -2.52 2.58
N PHE A 215 10.03 -3.14 1.89
CA PHE A 215 10.27 -3.99 0.72
C PHE A 215 10.47 -3.19 -0.58
N ASN A 216 10.10 -1.91 -0.58
CA ASN A 216 10.23 -1.00 -1.72
C ASN A 216 11.51 -0.16 -1.66
N GLU A 217 12.28 -0.25 -0.58
CA GLU A 217 13.49 0.54 -0.40
C GLU A 217 14.60 0.13 -1.37
N GLU A 218 15.36 1.14 -1.83
CA GLU A 218 16.37 0.97 -2.87
C GLU A 218 17.46 -0.04 -2.49
N VAL A 219 17.89 -0.03 -1.23
CA VAL A 219 18.93 -0.94 -0.71
C VAL A 219 18.54 -2.41 -0.90
N LEU A 220 17.26 -2.74 -0.72
CA LEU A 220 16.77 -4.09 -0.88
C LEU A 220 16.67 -4.48 -2.35
N ALA A 221 16.16 -3.59 -3.21
CA ALA A 221 16.10 -3.83 -4.65
C ALA A 221 17.50 -4.12 -5.23
N ARG A 222 18.53 -3.41 -4.77
CA ARG A 222 19.92 -3.64 -5.17
C ARG A 222 20.48 -4.95 -4.64
N ALA A 223 20.16 -5.33 -3.39
CA ALA A 223 20.57 -6.62 -2.84
C ALA A 223 19.97 -7.79 -3.64
N VAL A 224 18.68 -7.72 -3.98
CA VAL A 224 18.01 -8.74 -4.82
C VAL A 224 18.62 -8.78 -6.22
N HIS A 225 18.98 -7.63 -6.79
CA HIS A 225 19.62 -7.57 -8.11
C HIS A 225 21.02 -8.23 -8.15
N GLN A 226 21.67 -8.39 -7.00
CA GLN A 226 22.98 -9.04 -6.87
C GLN A 226 22.87 -10.55 -6.58
N SER A 227 21.66 -11.09 -6.45
CA SER A 227 21.38 -12.53 -6.30
C SER A 227 21.21 -13.23 -7.65
#